data_AF-A0A9E3QGH1-F1
#
_entry.id   AF-A0A9E3QGH1-F1
#
_cell.length_a   1.000
_cell.length_b   1.000
_cell.length_c   1.000
_cell.angle_alpha   90.00
_cell.angle_beta   90.00
_cell.angle_gamma   90.00
#
_symmetry.space_group_name_H-M   'P 1'
#
loop_
_entity.id
_entity.type
_entity.pdbx_description
1 polymer ?
#
loop_
_entity_poly.entity_id
_entity_poly.type
_entity_poly.pdbx_seq_one_letter_code
_entity_poly.pdbx_strand_id
1 'polypeptide(L)' 'MMYLGVMGLVILPLFFVVCARMVANSDFGKTAGGKTMEVFFYFFTATSIGFLILILLNI' A
#
# COMPACT_ATOMS: atom_id res chain seq x y z
N MET A 1 23.60 -4.45 3.52
CA MET A 1 22.53 -3.56 4.02
C MET A 1 21.44 -3.23 2.98
N MET A 2 21.70 -3.28 1.67
CA MET A 2 20.66 -3.00 0.63
C MET A 2 19.48 -3.99 0.60
N TYR A 3 19.71 -5.27 0.86
CA TYR A 3 18.64 -6.30 0.83
C TYR A 3 17.53 -6.11 1.88
N LEU A 4 17.87 -5.55 3.04
CA LEU A 4 16.90 -5.32 4.12
C LEU A 4 15.91 -4.20 3.76
N GLY A 5 16.39 -3.16 3.06
CA GLY A 5 15.56 -2.06 2.58
C GLY A 5 14.58 -2.49 1.48
N VAL A 6 15.03 -3.34 0.56
CA VAL A 6 14.17 -3.87 -0.53
C VAL A 6 13.08 -4.77 0.02
N MET A 7 13.40 -5.65 0.98
CA MET A 7 12.39 -6.51 1.63
C MET A 7 11.33 -5.68 2.37
N GLY A 8 11.74 -4.61 3.08
CA GLY A 8 10.80 -3.68 3.73
C GLY A 8 9.90 -2.93 2.73
N LEU A 9 10.47 -2.50 1.60
CA LEU A 9 9.74 -1.82 0.53
C LEU A 9 8.72 -2.71 -0.18
N VAL A 10 8.95 -4.02 -0.27
CA VAL A 10 8.00 -4.97 -0.87
C VAL A 10 6.88 -5.37 0.11
N ILE A 11 7.16 -5.42 1.41
CA ILE A 11 6.18 -5.77 2.44
C ILE A 11 5.16 -4.64 2.68
N LEU A 12 5.58 -3.39 2.60
CA LEU A 12 4.72 -2.20 2.75
C LEU A 12 3.49 -2.17 1.82
N PRO A 13 3.62 -2.32 0.49
CA PRO A 13 2.47 -2.35 -0.42
C PRO A 13 1.55 -3.53 -0.14
N LEU A 14 2.11 -4.71 0.16
CA LEU A 14 1.31 -5.88 0.55
C LEU A 14 0.49 -5.61 1.81
N PHE A 15 1.09 -4.95 2.81
CA PHE A 15 0.43 -4.54 4.04
C PHE A 15 -0.73 -3.56 3.77
N PHE A 16 -0.51 -2.54 2.95
CA PHE A 16 -1.57 -1.57 2.59
C PHE A 16 -2.73 -2.21 1.82
N VAL A 17 -2.46 -3.17 0.94
CA VAL A 17 -3.50 -3.94 0.23
C VAL A 17 -4.32 -4.78 1.22
N VAL A 18 -3.67 -5.43 2.19
CA VAL A 18 -4.38 -6.19 3.23
C VAL A 18 -5.22 -5.26 4.10
N CYS A 19 -4.70 -4.10 4.50
CA CYS A 19 -5.47 -3.09 5.24
C CYS A 19 -6.68 -2.59 4.45
N ALA A 20 -6.53 -2.30 3.15
CA ALA A 20 -7.64 -1.91 2.28
C ALA A 20 -8.72 -3.00 2.22
N ARG A 21 -8.32 -4.28 2.11
CA ARG A 21 -9.24 -5.42 2.11
C ARG A 21 -9.96 -5.60 3.45
N MET A 22 -9.27 -5.37 4.57
CA MET A 22 -9.90 -5.40 5.90
C MET A 22 -10.91 -4.27 6.08
N VAL A 23 -10.57 -3.06 5.62
CA VAL A 23 -11.49 -1.91 5.65
C VAL A 23 -12.71 -2.17 4.77
N ALA A 24 -12.52 -2.62 3.52
CA ALA A 24 -13.60 -2.91 2.60
C ALA A 24 -14.57 -4.00 3.10
N ASN A 25 -14.07 -4.98 3.86
CA ASN A 25 -14.89 -6.04 4.46
C ASN A 25 -15.49 -5.67 5.83
N SER A 26 -15.09 -4.54 6.42
CA SER A 26 -15.67 -4.06 7.68
C SER A 26 -16.91 -3.21 7.43
N ASP A 27 -17.81 -3.11 8.40
CA ASP A 27 -18.95 -2.18 8.31
C ASP A 27 -18.50 -0.72 8.22
N PHE A 28 -17.28 -0.41 8.68
CA PHE A 28 -16.65 0.89 8.49
C PHE A 28 -16.39 1.19 7.00
N GLY A 29 -15.98 0.20 6.19
CA GLY A 29 -15.75 0.35 4.74
C GLY A 29 -16.98 0.74 3.94
N LYS A 30 -18.18 0.46 4.47
CA LYS A 30 -19.45 0.84 3.84
C LYS A 30 -19.81 2.31 4.10
N THR A 31 -19.20 2.94 5.09
CA THR A 31 -19.39 4.36 5.39
C THR A 31 -18.61 5.24 4.39
N ALA A 32 -19.01 6.50 4.24
CA ALA A 32 -18.29 7.46 3.41
C ALA A 32 -16.81 7.59 3.83
N GLY A 33 -16.53 7.59 5.14
CA GLY A 33 -15.16 7.64 5.67
C GLY A 33 -14.33 6.38 5.36
N GLY A 34 -14.94 5.21 5.43
CA GLY A 34 -14.26 3.96 5.07
C GLY A 34 -13.89 3.88 3.59
N LYS A 35 -14.77 4.35 2.70
CA LYS A 35 -14.47 4.43 1.27
C LYS A 35 -13.35 5.43 0.96
N THR A 36 -13.33 6.58 1.64
CA THR A 36 -12.22 7.54 1.50
C THR A 36 -10.90 6.93 1.96
N MET A 37 -10.91 6.19 3.07
CA MET A 37 -9.72 5.49 3.57
C MET A 37 -9.26 4.38 2.62
N GLU A 38 -10.18 3.61 2.03
CA GLU A 38 -9.85 2.58 1.04
C GLU A 38 -9.14 3.20 -0.19
N VAL A 39 -9.66 4.30 -0.73
CA VAL A 39 -9.02 5.04 -1.84
C VAL A 39 -7.64 5.57 -1.45
N PHE A 40 -7.51 6.09 -0.22
CA PHE A 40 -6.23 6.55 0.30
C PHE A 40 -5.19 5.42 0.38
N PHE A 41 -5.59 4.23 0.86
CA PHE A 41 -4.70 3.06 0.91
C PHE A 41 -4.24 2.61 -0.50
N TYR A 42 -5.13 2.61 -1.49
CA TYR A 42 -4.76 2.30 -2.87
C TYR A 42 -3.81 3.33 -3.46
N PHE A 43 -4.02 4.63 -3.19
CA PHE A 43 -3.12 5.69 -3.63
C PHE A 43 -1.71 5.49 -3.06
N PHE A 44 -1.58 5.27 -1.74
CA PHE A 44 -0.29 5.02 -1.10
C PHE A 44 0.39 3.75 -1.62
N THR A 45 -0.39 2.70 -1.89
CA THR A 45 0.11 1.47 -2.51
C THR A 45 0.72 1.78 -3.88
N ALA A 46 0.02 2.51 -4.74
CA ALA A 46 0.51 2.88 -6.07
C ALA A 46 1.78 3.74 -6.00
N THR A 47 1.84 4.72 -5.09
CA THR A 47 3.04 5.54 -4.87
C THR A 47 4.22 4.69 -4.40
N SER A 48 4.00 3.75 -3.47
CA SER A 48 5.06 2.88 -2.97
C SER A 48 5.62 1.96 -4.06
N ILE A 49 4.76 1.40 -4.92
CA ILE A 49 5.15 0.59 -6.08
C ILE A 49 5.94 1.44 -7.08
N GLY A 50 5.46 2.65 -7.39
CA GLY A 50 6.16 3.57 -8.30
C GLY A 50 7.56 3.93 -7.80
N PHE A 51 7.72 4.15 -6.50
CA PHE A 51 9.03 4.40 -5.88
C PHE A 51 9.94 3.17 -5.96
N LEU A 52 9.38 1.97 -5.77
CA LEU A 52 10.11 0.70 -5.88
C LEU A 52 10.61 0.46 -7.31
N ILE A 53 9.78 0.76 -8.32
CA ILE A 53 10.17 0.73 -9.73
C ILE A 53 11.28 1.75 -10.02
N LEU A 54 11.17 2.98 -9.50
CA LEU A 54 12.21 4.00 -9.68
C LEU A 54 13.55 3.56 -9.07
N ILE A 55 13.54 2.93 -7.90
CA ILE A 55 14.74 2.35 -7.29
C ILE A 55 15.31 1.24 -8.17
N LEU A 56 14.47 0.32 -8.66
CA LEU A 56 14.89 -0.78 -9.53
C LEU A 56 15.45 -0.31 -10.88
N LEU A 57 14.97 0.81 -11.42
CA LEU A 57 15.48 1.42 -12.66
C LEU A 57 16.76 2.23 -12.47
N ASN A 58 17.09 2.63 -11.22
CA ASN A 58 18.32 3.38 -10.88
C ASN A 58 19.43 2.49 -10.28
N ILE A 59 19.16 1.19 -10.08
CA ILE A 59 20.16 0.16 -9.75
C ILE A 59 20.72 -0.42 -11.05
#